data_AF-A0A7K3XA88-F1
#
_entry.id   AF-A0A7K3XA88-F1
#
_cell.length_a   1.000
_cell.length_b   1.000
_cell.length_c   1.000
_cell.angle_alpha   90.00
_cell.angle_beta   90.00
_cell.angle_gamma   90.00
#
_symmetry.space_group_name_H-M   'P 1'
#
loop_
_entity.id
_entity.type
_entity.pdbx_description
1 polymer ?
#
loop_
_entity_poly.entity_id
_entity_poly.type
_entity_poly.pdbx_seq_one_letter_code
_entity_poly.pdbx_strand_id
1 'polypeptide(L)'
;MPTTTVDLTADNPRGAHARRTTAWIAAGLATAAGFTGALLAPADAAQGQAQRLMYLHVPAAWVAYLAFAAVLAASVAHLINGDLRWDRVARAGAEIGVVLTAVAIGTGSLWGHLVWGTWWAWDPRLVSTALLLLAYTGYLALRRALAERTGGPDGGDRRISRPAAVAGIAGFLLVPVVHFSVLWWRSLHQQATILAPERPPIDPRMALALLLAVAAASTVALLALAHRVLRLERRVAATGEAPTTGTGTGRRSPAPVR
;
A
#
# COMPACT_ATOMS: atom_id res chain seq x y z
N MET A 1 10.18 24.43 -23.89
CA MET A 1 8.96 23.93 -23.20
C MET A 1 9.39 22.84 -22.22
N PRO A 2 9.46 23.06 -20.89
CA PRO A 2 9.84 21.99 -19.99
C PRO A 2 8.62 21.21 -19.48
N THR A 3 8.73 19.88 -19.64
CA THR A 3 8.24 18.80 -18.76
C THR A 3 6.73 18.58 -18.62
N THR A 4 6.18 17.73 -19.49
CA THR A 4 4.94 16.99 -19.28
C THR A 4 5.18 15.81 -18.32
N THR A 5 5.25 16.11 -17.02
CA THR A 5 5.10 15.07 -15.99
C THR A 5 3.67 15.14 -15.49
N VAL A 6 2.91 14.05 -15.65
CA VAL A 6 1.53 13.96 -15.17
C VAL A 6 1.53 13.89 -13.65
N ASP A 7 1.22 15.01 -12.99
CA ASP A 7 1.10 15.08 -11.54
C ASP A 7 -0.29 14.58 -11.10
N LEU A 8 -0.36 13.30 -10.69
CA LEU A 8 -1.58 12.67 -10.16
C LEU A 8 -2.03 13.28 -8.82
N THR A 9 -1.12 13.93 -8.10
CA THR A 9 -1.38 14.59 -6.83
C THR A 9 -1.74 16.07 -6.98
N ALA A 10 -1.77 16.61 -8.20
CA ALA A 10 -2.21 17.99 -8.41
C ALA A 10 -3.73 18.16 -8.15
N ASP A 11 -4.09 19.15 -7.35
CA ASP A 11 -5.48 19.54 -7.10
C ASP A 11 -5.97 20.59 -8.10
N ASN A 12 -5.93 20.24 -9.40
CA ASN A 12 -6.35 21.09 -10.50
C ASN A 12 -7.03 20.26 -11.61
N PRO A 13 -7.63 20.90 -12.64
CA PRO A 13 -8.31 20.18 -13.72
C PRO A 13 -7.41 19.19 -14.47
N ARG A 14 -6.11 19.49 -14.61
CA ARG A 14 -5.15 18.58 -15.26
C ARG A 14 -4.93 17.32 -14.45
N GLY A 15 -4.72 17.45 -13.13
CA GLY A 15 -4.61 16.32 -12.21
C GLY A 15 -5.90 15.49 -12.14
N ALA A 16 -7.08 16.13 -12.20
CA ALA A 16 -8.36 15.44 -12.28
C ALA A 16 -8.51 14.63 -13.57
N HIS A 17 -8.15 15.21 -14.72
CA HIS A 17 -8.14 14.51 -16.00
C HIS A 17 -7.17 13.32 -15.98
N ALA A 18 -5.95 13.52 -15.47
CA ALA A 18 -4.96 12.47 -15.32
C ALA A 18 -5.43 11.30 -14.45
N ARG A 19 -6.04 11.57 -13.30
CA ARG A 19 -6.61 10.51 -12.46
C ARG A 19 -7.72 9.73 -13.18
N ARG A 20 -8.56 10.42 -13.98
CA ARG A 20 -9.60 9.77 -14.79
C ARG A 20 -9.01 8.89 -15.88
N THR A 21 -7.99 9.35 -16.61
CA THR A 21 -7.35 8.54 -17.66
C THR A 21 -6.66 7.32 -17.07
N THR A 22 -5.92 7.49 -15.97
CA THR A 22 -5.31 6.36 -15.25
C THR A 22 -6.37 5.39 -14.71
N ALA A 23 -7.54 5.86 -14.25
CA ALA A 23 -8.63 5.00 -13.82
C ALA A 23 -9.21 4.16 -14.96
N TRP A 24 -9.36 4.73 -16.16
CA TRP A 24 -9.76 3.97 -17.35
C TRP A 24 -8.72 2.94 -17.76
N ILE A 25 -7.43 3.28 -17.69
CA ILE A 25 -6.34 2.33 -17.95
C ILE A 25 -6.41 1.17 -16.95
N ALA A 26 -6.56 1.47 -15.66
CA ALA A 26 -6.70 0.45 -14.62
C ALA A 26 -7.91 -0.47 -14.87
N ALA A 27 -9.06 0.09 -15.25
CA ALA A 27 -10.26 -0.68 -15.59
C ALA A 27 -10.05 -1.56 -16.82
N GLY A 28 -9.39 -1.04 -17.87
CA GLY A 28 -9.04 -1.80 -19.06
C GLY A 28 -8.10 -2.97 -18.75
N LEU A 29 -7.05 -2.73 -17.97
CA LEU A 29 -6.11 -3.77 -17.52
C LEU A 29 -6.80 -4.83 -16.67
N ALA A 30 -7.66 -4.43 -15.71
CA ALA A 30 -8.41 -5.36 -14.87
C ALA A 30 -9.37 -6.22 -15.69
N THR A 31 -10.05 -5.62 -16.68
CA THR A 31 -10.95 -6.34 -17.59
C THR A 31 -10.17 -7.33 -18.44
N ALA A 32 -9.03 -6.92 -19.01
CA ALA A 32 -8.17 -7.79 -19.79
C ALA A 32 -7.59 -8.94 -18.96
N ALA A 33 -7.20 -8.67 -17.71
CA ALA A 33 -6.75 -9.68 -16.76
C ALA A 33 -7.85 -10.69 -16.45
N GLY A 34 -9.07 -10.22 -16.16
CA GLY A 34 -10.23 -11.08 -15.92
C GLY A 34 -10.60 -11.92 -17.13
N PHE A 35 -10.65 -11.33 -18.31
CA PHE A 35 -10.95 -12.04 -19.56
C PHE A 35 -9.90 -13.12 -19.85
N THR A 36 -8.62 -12.76 -19.82
CA THR A 36 -7.52 -13.69 -20.09
C THR A 36 -7.47 -14.78 -19.03
N GLY A 37 -7.57 -14.40 -17.75
CA GLY A 37 -7.45 -15.28 -16.61
C GLY A 37 -8.69 -16.15 -16.33
N ALA A 38 -9.86 -15.85 -16.89
CA ALA A 38 -11.07 -16.67 -16.75
C ALA A 38 -11.38 -17.51 -18.00
N LEU A 39 -11.16 -16.96 -19.20
CA LEU A 39 -11.61 -17.58 -20.45
C LEU A 39 -10.47 -18.15 -21.30
N LEU A 40 -9.27 -17.56 -21.27
CA LEU A 40 -8.17 -17.97 -22.15
C LEU A 40 -7.13 -18.86 -21.47
N ALA A 41 -6.83 -18.58 -20.20
CA ALA A 41 -5.86 -19.33 -19.42
C ALA A 41 -6.41 -20.74 -19.14
N PRO A 42 -5.65 -21.81 -19.47
CA PRO A 42 -6.02 -23.17 -19.12
C PRO A 42 -5.99 -23.37 -17.60
N ALA A 43 -6.64 -24.43 -17.12
CA ALA A 43 -6.48 -24.88 -15.75
C ALA A 43 -5.06 -25.41 -15.54
N ASP A 44 -4.52 -25.21 -14.35
CA ASP A 44 -3.21 -25.76 -14.00
C ASP A 44 -3.29 -27.29 -13.89
N ALA A 45 -2.24 -27.99 -14.32
CA ALA A 45 -2.22 -29.45 -14.34
C ALA A 45 -2.26 -30.08 -12.93
N ALA A 46 -1.68 -29.40 -11.93
CA ALA A 46 -1.61 -29.90 -10.55
C ALA A 46 -2.71 -29.30 -9.66
N GLN A 47 -3.05 -28.03 -9.88
CA GLN A 47 -3.95 -27.26 -9.01
C GLN A 47 -5.34 -27.04 -9.61
N GLY A 48 -5.58 -27.47 -10.85
CA GLY A 48 -6.85 -27.33 -11.55
C GLY A 48 -7.30 -25.87 -11.61
N GLN A 49 -8.59 -25.64 -11.35
CA GLN A 49 -9.19 -24.30 -11.38
C GLN A 49 -8.80 -23.43 -10.18
N ALA A 50 -8.34 -24.03 -9.07
CA ALA A 50 -7.96 -23.29 -7.87
C ALA A 50 -6.77 -22.34 -8.13
N GLN A 51 -5.90 -22.67 -9.09
CA GLN A 51 -4.80 -21.82 -9.52
C GLN A 51 -5.25 -20.42 -9.95
N ARG A 52 -6.49 -20.22 -10.42
CA ARG A 52 -6.97 -18.89 -10.84
C ARG A 52 -6.97 -17.87 -9.71
N LEU A 53 -6.98 -18.29 -8.44
CA LEU A 53 -6.77 -17.41 -7.28
C LEU A 53 -5.43 -16.68 -7.33
N MET A 54 -4.44 -17.22 -8.04
CA MET A 54 -3.15 -16.58 -8.31
C MET A 54 -3.31 -15.18 -8.91
N TYR A 55 -4.29 -14.98 -9.79
CA TYR A 55 -4.54 -13.69 -10.46
C TYR A 55 -5.09 -12.61 -9.51
N LEU A 56 -5.43 -12.96 -8.28
CA LEU A 56 -5.78 -12.02 -7.22
C LEU A 56 -4.71 -12.00 -6.12
N HIS A 57 -4.29 -13.18 -5.66
CA HIS A 57 -3.34 -13.36 -4.56
C HIS A 57 -1.97 -12.75 -4.88
N VAL A 58 -1.39 -13.09 -6.04
CA VAL A 58 -0.03 -12.65 -6.40
C VAL A 58 0.04 -11.14 -6.64
N PRO A 59 -0.90 -10.50 -7.37
CA PRO A 59 -0.95 -9.05 -7.45
C PRO A 59 -1.12 -8.37 -6.09
N ALA A 60 -1.94 -8.91 -5.18
CA ALA A 60 -2.09 -8.35 -3.84
C ALA A 60 -0.77 -8.38 -3.05
N ALA A 61 -0.07 -9.51 -3.04
CA ALA A 61 1.23 -9.65 -2.38
C ALA A 61 2.30 -8.74 -3.02
N TRP A 62 2.36 -8.69 -4.36
CA TRP A 62 3.29 -7.85 -5.11
C TRP A 62 3.11 -6.37 -4.77
N VAL A 63 1.87 -5.90 -4.83
CA VAL A 63 1.56 -4.49 -4.58
C VAL A 63 1.70 -4.15 -3.10
N ALA A 64 1.48 -5.10 -2.18
CA ALA A 64 1.86 -4.92 -0.77
C ALA A 64 3.37 -4.65 -0.65
N TYR A 65 4.25 -5.41 -1.31
CA TYR A 65 5.68 -5.11 -1.29
C TYR A 65 6.02 -3.73 -1.87
N LEU A 66 5.40 -3.36 -3.00
CA LEU A 66 5.58 -2.02 -3.59
C LEU A 66 5.10 -0.91 -2.66
N ALA A 67 3.99 -1.12 -1.94
CA ALA A 67 3.49 -0.17 -0.96
C ALA A 67 4.48 0.01 0.20
N PHE A 68 5.14 -1.05 0.68
CA PHE A 68 6.17 -0.92 1.71
C PHE A 68 7.45 -0.28 1.15
N ALA A 69 7.80 -0.56 -0.10
CA ALA A 69 8.91 0.15 -0.76
C ALA A 69 8.62 1.66 -0.86
N ALA A 70 7.37 2.05 -1.11
CA ALA A 70 6.94 3.45 -1.06
C ALA A 70 7.04 4.02 0.38
N VAL A 71 6.66 3.25 1.41
CA VAL A 71 6.86 3.62 2.82
C VAL A 71 8.33 3.86 3.12
N LEU A 72 9.23 2.96 2.69
CA LEU A 72 10.67 3.07 2.87
C LEU A 72 11.19 4.34 2.19
N ALA A 73 10.96 4.49 0.88
CA ALA A 73 11.48 5.59 0.08
C ALA A 73 11.00 6.95 0.62
N ALA A 74 9.72 7.05 0.95
CA ALA A 74 9.15 8.26 1.51
C ALA A 74 9.62 8.53 2.95
N SER A 75 9.81 7.51 3.77
CA SER A 75 10.38 7.66 5.11
C SER A 75 11.83 8.16 5.06
N VAL A 76 12.64 7.61 4.16
CA VAL A 76 14.03 8.07 3.93
C VAL A 76 14.03 9.51 3.43
N ALA A 77 13.23 9.83 2.41
CA ALA A 77 13.11 11.19 1.90
C ALA A 77 12.70 12.18 3.00
N HIS A 78 11.70 11.83 3.81
CA HIS A 78 11.26 12.63 4.95
C HIS A 78 12.37 12.89 5.97
N LEU A 79 13.20 11.88 6.29
CA LEU A 79 14.30 12.04 7.24
C LEU A 79 15.44 12.90 6.68
N ILE A 80 15.69 12.86 5.37
CA ILE A 80 16.74 13.65 4.71
C ILE A 80 16.34 15.13 4.63
N ASN A 81 15.14 15.43 4.12
CA ASN A 81 14.73 16.82 3.83
C ASN A 81 13.77 17.43 4.86
N GLY A 82 13.18 16.62 5.75
CA GLY A 82 12.23 17.08 6.76
C GLY A 82 10.86 17.50 6.22
N ASP A 83 10.55 17.25 4.94
CA ASP A 83 9.29 17.60 4.29
C ASP A 83 8.19 16.59 4.64
N LEU A 84 7.10 17.10 5.21
CA LEU A 84 5.95 16.32 5.66
C LEU A 84 5.11 15.76 4.51
N ARG A 85 5.32 16.21 3.26
CA ARG A 85 4.70 15.59 2.09
C ARG A 85 5.09 14.12 1.96
N TRP A 86 6.37 13.80 2.16
CA TRP A 86 6.86 12.42 2.15
C TRP A 86 6.29 11.59 3.30
N ASP A 87 6.11 12.19 4.47
CA ASP A 87 5.44 11.53 5.59
C ASP A 87 3.99 11.10 5.25
N ARG A 88 3.24 11.96 4.53
CA ARG A 88 1.90 11.63 4.04
C ARG A 88 1.90 10.50 3.02
N VAL A 89 2.90 10.44 2.14
CA VAL A 89 3.09 9.33 1.19
C VAL A 89 3.36 8.03 1.95
N ALA A 90 4.26 8.04 2.94
CA ALA A 90 4.55 6.86 3.76
C ALA A 90 3.29 6.36 4.49
N ARG A 91 2.54 7.26 5.13
CA ARG A 91 1.27 6.91 5.77
C ARG A 91 0.27 6.29 4.81
N ALA A 92 0.06 6.91 3.65
CA ALA A 92 -0.87 6.42 2.64
C ALA A 92 -0.45 5.04 2.10
N GLY A 93 0.84 4.84 1.86
CA GLY A 93 1.40 3.56 1.46
C GLY A 93 1.19 2.47 2.51
N ALA A 94 1.37 2.79 3.80
CA ALA A 94 1.14 1.84 4.88
C ALA A 94 -0.34 1.42 4.99
N GLU A 95 -1.29 2.35 4.83
CA GLU A 95 -2.72 2.03 4.84
C GLU A 95 -3.12 1.09 3.68
N ILE A 96 -2.57 1.32 2.49
CA ILE A 96 -2.76 0.44 1.32
C ILE A 96 -2.12 -0.94 1.59
N GLY A 97 -0.93 -0.94 2.17
CA GLY A 97 -0.18 -2.15 2.52
C GLY A 97 -0.91 -3.06 3.52
N VAL A 98 -1.60 -2.50 4.51
CA VAL A 98 -2.46 -3.28 5.44
C VAL A 98 -3.53 -4.04 4.65
N VAL A 99 -4.27 -3.33 3.80
CA VAL A 99 -5.39 -3.93 3.05
C VAL A 99 -4.89 -5.03 2.12
N LEU A 100 -3.83 -4.77 1.35
CA LEU A 100 -3.33 -5.72 0.37
C LEU A 100 -2.61 -6.91 1.01
N THR A 101 -1.90 -6.72 2.11
CA THR A 101 -1.33 -7.84 2.87
C THR A 101 -2.44 -8.72 3.46
N ALA A 102 -3.51 -8.12 4.01
CA ALA A 102 -4.65 -8.88 4.51
C ALA A 102 -5.38 -9.66 3.39
N VAL A 103 -5.57 -9.05 2.23
CA VAL A 103 -6.11 -9.73 1.03
C VAL A 103 -5.19 -10.87 0.59
N ALA A 104 -3.87 -10.66 0.56
CA ALA A 104 -2.91 -11.70 0.23
C ALA A 104 -2.99 -12.88 1.20
N ILE A 105 -3.05 -12.64 2.52
CA ILE A 105 -3.23 -13.70 3.52
C ILE A 105 -4.56 -14.43 3.31
N GLY A 106 -5.68 -13.71 3.21
CA GLY A 106 -7.01 -14.32 3.09
C GLY A 106 -7.16 -15.16 1.81
N THR A 107 -6.74 -14.62 0.67
CA THR A 107 -6.76 -15.33 -0.62
C THR A 107 -5.76 -16.49 -0.65
N GLY A 108 -4.60 -16.34 0.00
CA GLY A 108 -3.61 -17.39 0.15
C GLY A 108 -4.10 -18.54 1.01
N SER A 109 -4.77 -18.25 2.13
CA SER A 109 -5.42 -19.26 2.98
C SER A 109 -6.53 -20.00 2.25
N LEU A 110 -7.37 -19.31 1.48
CA LEU A 110 -8.39 -19.95 0.65
C LEU A 110 -7.76 -20.86 -0.41
N TRP A 111 -6.75 -20.37 -1.12
CA TRP A 111 -6.03 -21.17 -2.12
C TRP A 111 -5.37 -22.39 -1.47
N GLY A 112 -4.77 -22.20 -0.29
CA GLY A 112 -4.12 -23.28 0.45
C GLY A 112 -5.10 -24.37 0.89
N HIS A 113 -6.31 -23.99 1.31
CA HIS A 113 -7.35 -24.94 1.66
C HIS A 113 -7.81 -25.74 0.43
N LEU A 114 -7.99 -25.09 -0.72
CA LEU A 114 -8.44 -25.75 -1.94
C LEU A 114 -7.42 -26.73 -2.54
N VAL A 115 -6.12 -26.44 -2.42
CA VAL A 115 -5.06 -27.27 -3.03
C VAL A 115 -4.47 -28.29 -2.04
N TRP A 116 -4.29 -27.90 -0.77
CA TRP A 116 -3.59 -28.72 0.23
C TRP A 116 -4.45 -29.06 1.45
N GLY A 117 -5.74 -28.68 1.47
CA GLY A 117 -6.66 -29.02 2.57
C GLY A 117 -6.45 -28.22 3.87
N THR A 118 -5.53 -27.25 3.91
CA THR A 118 -5.24 -26.46 5.12
C THR A 118 -5.37 -24.95 4.90
N TRP A 119 -6.02 -24.27 5.86
CA TRP A 119 -6.16 -22.81 5.87
C TRP A 119 -4.89 -22.08 6.32
N TRP A 120 -4.07 -22.74 7.14
CA TRP A 120 -2.86 -22.18 7.70
C TRP A 120 -1.82 -23.27 7.92
N ALA A 121 -0.59 -22.95 7.53
CA ALA A 121 0.58 -23.72 7.88
C ALA A 121 1.60 -22.80 8.56
N TRP A 122 2.36 -23.35 9.50
CA TRP A 122 3.46 -22.65 10.17
C TRP A 122 4.71 -22.58 9.29
N ASP A 123 4.51 -22.24 8.03
CA ASP A 123 5.57 -22.15 7.04
C ASP A 123 6.18 -20.73 7.02
N PRO A 124 7.50 -20.61 6.78
CA PRO A 124 8.22 -19.34 6.89
C PRO A 124 7.61 -18.20 6.07
N ARG A 125 7.03 -18.48 4.89
CA ARG A 125 6.38 -17.46 4.08
C ARG A 125 5.11 -16.93 4.73
N LEU A 126 4.23 -17.80 5.23
CA LEU A 126 2.98 -17.33 5.83
C LEU A 126 3.27 -16.56 7.12
N VAL A 127 4.15 -17.09 7.97
CA VAL A 127 4.54 -16.44 9.23
C VAL A 127 5.18 -15.08 8.96
N SER A 128 6.13 -14.99 8.02
CA SER A 128 6.76 -13.71 7.67
C SER A 128 5.78 -12.73 7.00
N THR A 129 4.81 -13.20 6.22
CA THR A 129 3.73 -12.35 5.67
C THR A 129 2.80 -11.84 6.77
N ALA A 130 2.47 -12.65 7.78
CA ALA A 130 1.71 -12.20 8.94
C ALA A 130 2.49 -11.16 9.76
N LEU A 131 3.81 -11.34 9.94
CA LEU A 131 4.67 -10.33 10.54
C LEU A 131 4.72 -9.05 9.70
N LEU A 132 4.70 -9.14 8.37
CA LEU A 132 4.61 -7.98 7.49
C LEU A 132 3.29 -7.20 7.71
N LEU A 133 2.17 -7.91 7.85
CA LEU A 133 0.88 -7.29 8.19
C LEU A 133 0.98 -6.58 9.54
N LEU A 134 1.55 -7.24 10.56
CA LEU A 134 1.77 -6.66 11.88
C LEU A 134 2.68 -5.43 11.83
N ALA A 135 3.71 -5.43 10.99
CA ALA A 135 4.61 -4.29 10.82
C ALA A 135 3.86 -3.08 10.23
N TYR A 136 3.00 -3.29 9.24
CA TYR A 136 2.14 -2.22 8.72
C TYR A 136 1.18 -1.68 9.76
N THR A 137 0.45 -2.57 10.45
CA THR A 137 -0.52 -2.15 11.47
C THR A 137 0.19 -1.50 12.65
N GLY A 138 1.37 -2.01 13.03
CA GLY A 138 2.22 -1.47 14.08
C GLY A 138 2.75 -0.08 13.75
N TYR A 139 3.15 0.15 12.51
CA TYR A 139 3.51 1.49 12.01
C TYR A 139 2.34 2.48 12.18
N LEU A 140 1.12 2.11 11.77
CA LEU A 140 -0.06 2.98 11.90
C LEU A 140 -0.49 3.17 13.36
N ALA A 141 -0.41 2.11 14.17
CA ALA A 141 -0.71 2.17 15.60
C ALA A 141 0.28 3.08 16.35
N LEU A 142 1.57 3.01 16.01
CA LEU A 142 2.60 3.89 16.55
C LEU A 142 2.27 5.35 16.23
N ARG A 143 1.93 5.66 14.98
CA ARG A 143 1.54 7.03 14.58
C ARG A 143 0.36 7.54 15.38
N ARG A 144 -0.67 6.70 15.54
CA ARG A 144 -1.86 7.03 16.33
C ARG A 144 -1.51 7.29 17.80
N ALA A 145 -0.74 6.40 18.42
CA ALA A 145 -0.32 6.55 19.82
C ALA A 145 0.52 7.81 20.04
N LEU A 146 1.40 8.16 19.10
CA LEU A 146 2.19 9.38 19.16
C LEU A 146 1.32 10.63 18.98
N ALA A 147 0.35 10.60 18.08
CA ALA A 147 -0.61 11.68 17.88
C ALA A 147 -1.43 11.95 19.16
N GLU A 148 -1.95 10.89 19.77
CA GLU A 148 -2.70 10.96 21.03
C GLU A 148 -1.83 11.53 22.17
N ARG A 149 -0.54 11.15 22.25
CA ARG A 149 0.38 11.64 23.28
C ARG A 149 0.82 13.09 23.08
N THR A 150 1.04 13.52 21.84
CA THR A 150 1.54 14.87 21.53
C THR A 150 0.44 15.91 21.34
N GLY A 151 -0.81 15.47 21.12
CA GLY A 151 -1.92 16.34 20.72
C GLY A 151 -1.74 16.96 19.33
N GLY A 152 -0.71 16.53 18.58
CA GLY A 152 -0.37 17.07 17.28
C GLY A 152 -1.14 16.40 16.13
N PRO A 153 -1.35 17.10 15.00
CA PRO A 153 -2.00 16.50 13.84
C PRO A 153 -1.09 15.44 13.17
N ASP A 154 -1.60 14.22 13.01
CA ASP A 154 -0.92 13.14 12.29
C ASP A 154 -0.79 13.49 10.79
N GLY A 155 0.43 13.78 10.35
CA GLY A 155 0.76 14.32 9.02
C GLY A 155 1.21 15.78 9.02
N GLY A 156 1.24 16.43 10.20
CA GLY A 156 1.71 17.80 10.41
C GLY A 156 2.80 17.96 11.48
N ASP A 157 2.93 17.00 12.40
CA ASP A 157 3.88 17.08 13.53
C ASP A 157 5.10 16.14 13.35
N ARG A 158 6.30 16.73 13.41
CA ARG A 158 7.58 16.03 13.31
C ARG A 158 7.86 15.06 14.46
N ARG A 159 7.23 15.27 15.63
CA ARG A 159 7.31 14.36 16.78
C ARG A 159 6.59 13.03 16.52
N ILE A 160 5.66 13.01 15.57
CA ILE A 160 4.95 11.81 15.11
C ILE A 160 5.68 11.20 13.90
N SER A 161 6.00 12.03 12.89
CA SER A 161 6.51 11.55 11.61
C SER A 161 7.92 10.94 11.70
N ARG A 162 8.82 11.49 12.51
CA ARG A 162 10.20 11.00 12.62
C ARG A 162 10.28 9.58 13.22
N PRO A 163 9.71 9.29 14.41
CA PRO A 163 9.70 7.92 14.93
C PRO A 163 8.97 6.95 14.01
N ALA A 164 7.87 7.38 13.40
CA ALA A 164 7.14 6.57 12.43
C ALA A 164 8.00 6.23 11.21
N ALA A 165 8.74 7.19 10.64
CA ALA A 165 9.64 6.96 9.52
C ALA A 165 10.72 5.92 9.86
N VAL A 166 11.33 6.00 11.05
CA VAL A 166 12.30 4.99 11.52
C VAL A 166 11.65 3.60 11.62
N ALA A 167 10.45 3.51 12.21
CA ALA A 167 9.70 2.25 12.28
C ALA A 167 9.34 1.70 10.89
N GLY A 168 9.00 2.58 9.93
CA GLY A 168 8.71 2.20 8.55
C GLY A 168 9.93 1.64 7.82
N ILE A 169 11.10 2.25 8.01
CA ILE A 169 12.38 1.75 7.47
C ILE A 169 12.71 0.37 8.06
N ALA A 170 12.60 0.22 9.38
CA ALA A 170 12.84 -1.06 10.05
C ALA A 170 11.85 -2.14 9.59
N GLY A 171 10.58 -1.79 9.46
CA GLY A 171 9.52 -2.70 9.00
C GLY A 171 9.74 -3.22 7.57
N PHE A 172 10.33 -2.41 6.68
CA PHE A 172 10.63 -2.84 5.32
C PHE A 172 11.58 -4.04 5.26
N LEU A 173 12.44 -4.24 6.27
CA LEU A 173 13.35 -5.39 6.32
C LEU A 173 12.61 -6.74 6.28
N LEU A 174 11.33 -6.78 6.62
CA LEU A 174 10.51 -7.98 6.46
C LEU A 174 10.22 -8.32 5.00
N VAL A 175 10.14 -7.34 4.08
CA VAL A 175 9.84 -7.58 2.66
C VAL A 175 10.83 -8.56 2.00
N PRO A 176 12.16 -8.36 2.07
CA PRO A 176 13.10 -9.35 1.52
C PRO A 176 13.00 -10.69 2.25
N VAL A 177 12.72 -10.71 3.56
CA VAL A 177 12.51 -11.96 4.30
C VAL A 177 11.30 -12.73 3.76
N VAL A 178 10.16 -12.05 3.53
CA VAL A 178 8.97 -12.70 2.94
C VAL A 178 9.26 -13.15 1.51
N HIS A 179 9.89 -12.31 0.70
CA HIS A 179 10.14 -12.61 -0.70
C HIS A 179 11.06 -13.83 -0.87
N PHE A 180 12.20 -13.83 -0.20
CA PHE A 180 13.20 -14.89 -0.30
C PHE A 180 12.95 -16.09 0.61
N SER A 181 11.92 -16.05 1.47
CA SER A 181 11.54 -17.18 2.35
C SER A 181 11.45 -18.53 1.65
N VAL A 182 10.98 -18.56 0.39
CA VAL A 182 10.83 -19.78 -0.43
C VAL A 182 12.14 -20.33 -1.00
N LEU A 183 13.20 -19.52 -0.99
CA LEU A 183 14.55 -19.94 -1.36
C LEU A 183 15.33 -20.37 -0.12
N TRP A 184 15.15 -19.63 0.98
CA TRP A 184 15.91 -19.86 2.22
C TRP A 184 15.43 -21.07 3.02
N TRP A 185 14.15 -21.42 2.94
CA TRP A 185 13.58 -22.56 3.67
C TRP A 185 12.75 -23.48 2.78
N ARG A 186 12.64 -24.75 3.21
CA ARG A 186 11.68 -25.69 2.63
C ARG A 186 10.27 -25.16 2.92
N SER A 187 9.56 -24.83 1.86
CA SER A 187 8.24 -24.24 1.94
C SER A 187 7.18 -25.11 1.27
N LEU A 188 5.98 -25.11 1.83
CA LEU A 188 4.78 -25.63 1.16
C LEU A 188 4.41 -24.78 -0.06
N HIS A 189 4.90 -23.54 -0.12
CA HIS A 189 4.69 -22.65 -1.25
C HIS A 189 5.57 -23.07 -2.42
N GLN A 190 4.95 -23.14 -3.60
CA GLN A 190 5.70 -23.33 -4.84
C GLN A 190 6.67 -22.16 -5.04
N GLN A 191 7.92 -22.48 -5.37
CA GLN A 191 8.86 -21.48 -5.88
C GLN A 191 8.28 -20.87 -7.16
N ALA A 192 8.53 -19.58 -7.38
CA ALA A 192 7.98 -18.87 -8.53
C ALA A 192 8.42 -19.55 -9.83
N THR A 193 7.49 -20.22 -10.52
CA THR A 193 7.72 -20.97 -11.77
C THR A 193 8.37 -20.12 -12.86
N ILE A 194 8.21 -18.80 -12.80
CA ILE A 194 8.76 -17.84 -13.78
C ILE A 194 10.30 -17.77 -13.74
N LEU A 195 10.92 -18.07 -12.60
CA LEU A 195 12.38 -17.96 -12.41
C LEU A 195 13.06 -19.30 -12.08
N ALA A 196 12.31 -20.41 -12.07
CA ALA A 196 12.85 -21.73 -11.80
C ALA A 196 13.40 -22.35 -13.10
N PRO A 197 14.73 -22.54 -13.25
CA PRO A 197 15.32 -23.07 -14.49
C PRO A 197 14.88 -24.51 -14.82
N GLU A 198 14.43 -25.25 -13.80
CA GLU A 198 14.22 -26.70 -13.87
C GLU A 198 12.74 -27.12 -13.94
N ARG A 199 11.81 -26.18 -14.18
CA ARG A 199 10.38 -26.51 -14.37
C ARG A 199 9.92 -26.07 -15.76
N PRO A 200 8.99 -26.81 -16.40
CA PRO A 200 8.39 -26.36 -17.64
C PRO A 200 7.81 -24.95 -17.41
N PRO A 201 8.08 -24.00 -18.32
CA PRO A 201 7.64 -22.63 -18.16
C PRO A 201 6.12 -22.59 -18.02
N ILE A 202 5.64 -21.67 -17.18
CA ILE A 202 4.21 -21.38 -17.05
C ILE A 202 3.58 -21.18 -18.43
N ASP A 203 2.35 -21.66 -18.65
CA ASP A 203 1.64 -21.43 -19.91
C ASP A 203 1.61 -19.92 -20.22
N PRO A 204 1.96 -19.49 -21.44
CA PRO A 204 2.02 -18.07 -21.80
C PRO A 204 0.73 -17.29 -21.52
N ARG A 205 -0.44 -17.96 -21.60
CA ARG A 205 -1.75 -17.35 -21.32
C ARG A 205 -1.94 -17.13 -19.83
N MET A 206 -1.47 -18.04 -18.98
CA MET A 206 -1.46 -17.87 -17.52
C MET A 206 -0.49 -16.75 -17.13
N ALA A 207 0.69 -16.69 -17.75
CA ALA A 207 1.65 -15.60 -17.53
C ALA A 207 1.08 -14.25 -17.95
N LEU A 208 0.45 -14.17 -19.12
CA LEU A 208 -0.18 -12.94 -19.60
C LEU A 208 -1.30 -12.47 -18.65
N ALA A 209 -2.17 -13.38 -18.22
CA ALA A 209 -3.22 -13.08 -17.25
C ALA A 209 -2.63 -12.52 -15.94
N LEU A 210 -1.56 -13.14 -15.43
CA LEU A 210 -0.88 -12.69 -14.24
C LEU A 210 -0.24 -11.30 -14.41
N LEU A 211 0.46 -11.06 -15.53
CA LEU A 211 1.09 -9.77 -15.81
C LEU A 211 0.05 -8.65 -15.91
N LEU A 212 -1.07 -8.89 -16.60
CA LEU A 212 -2.17 -7.94 -16.68
C LEU A 212 -2.77 -7.67 -15.30
N ALA A 213 -2.94 -8.70 -14.47
CA ALA A 213 -3.46 -8.53 -13.11
C ALA A 213 -2.50 -7.73 -12.21
N VAL A 214 -1.19 -7.99 -12.30
CA VAL A 214 -0.15 -7.22 -11.58
C VAL A 214 -0.14 -5.76 -12.04
N ALA A 215 -0.21 -5.52 -13.35
CA ALA A 215 -0.27 -4.17 -13.90
C ALA A 215 -1.55 -3.43 -13.48
N ALA A 216 -2.70 -4.10 -13.52
CA ALA A 216 -3.97 -3.55 -13.05
C ALA A 216 -3.89 -3.17 -11.57
N ALA A 217 -3.50 -4.10 -10.69
CA ALA A 217 -3.41 -3.87 -9.26
C ALA A 217 -2.41 -2.76 -8.91
N SER A 218 -1.26 -2.71 -9.58
CA SER A 218 -0.25 -1.66 -9.38
C SER A 218 -0.79 -0.28 -9.79
N THR A 219 -1.53 -0.20 -10.90
CA THR A 219 -2.14 1.05 -11.39
C THR A 219 -3.25 1.52 -10.45
N VAL A 220 -4.10 0.60 -9.97
CA VAL A 220 -5.13 0.89 -8.95
C VAL A 220 -4.49 1.39 -7.66
N ALA A 221 -3.41 0.76 -7.19
CA ALA A 221 -2.74 1.18 -5.97
C ALA A 221 -2.07 2.56 -6.13
N LEU A 222 -1.51 2.88 -7.29
CA LEU A 222 -0.99 4.22 -7.57
C LEU A 222 -2.09 5.28 -7.47
N LEU A 223 -3.27 5.01 -8.05
CA LEU A 223 -4.44 5.88 -7.94
C LEU A 223 -4.93 6.04 -6.50
N ALA A 224 -5.02 4.93 -5.77
CA ALA A 224 -5.43 4.92 -4.37
C ALA A 224 -4.43 5.72 -3.51
N LEU A 225 -3.14 5.58 -3.77
CA LEU A 225 -2.07 6.33 -3.10
C LEU A 225 -2.21 7.82 -3.38
N ALA A 226 -2.31 8.23 -4.64
CA ALA A 226 -2.47 9.63 -5.02
C ALA A 226 -3.72 10.26 -4.41
N HIS A 227 -4.86 9.55 -4.48
CA HIS A 227 -6.11 10.00 -3.87
C HIS A 227 -5.99 10.13 -2.34
N ARG A 228 -5.31 9.18 -1.69
CA ARG A 228 -5.15 9.20 -0.24
C ARG A 228 -4.22 10.31 0.22
N VAL A 229 -3.11 10.55 -0.48
CA VAL A 229 -2.20 11.66 -0.22
C VAL A 229 -2.96 12.98 -0.30
N LEU A 230 -3.68 13.24 -1.40
CA LEU A 230 -4.52 14.43 -1.57
C LEU A 230 -5.49 14.66 -0.40
N ARG A 231 -6.17 13.58 0.04
CA ARG A 231 -7.07 13.67 1.19
C ARG A 231 -6.36 14.00 2.50
N LEU A 232 -5.14 13.50 2.70
CA LEU A 232 -4.33 13.84 3.86
C LEU A 232 -3.86 15.31 3.78
N GLU A 233 -3.51 15.81 2.59
CA GLU A 233 -3.11 17.21 2.42
C GLU A 233 -4.25 18.17 2.75
N ARG A 234 -5.43 17.91 2.22
CA ARG A 234 -6.64 18.71 2.49
C ARG A 234 -7.03 18.70 3.97
N ARG A 235 -6.86 17.57 4.66
CA ARG A 235 -7.12 17.47 6.12
C ARG A 235 -6.19 18.37 6.92
N VAL A 236 -4.90 18.35 6.61
CA VAL A 236 -3.91 19.19 7.30
C VAL A 236 -4.17 20.67 7.02
N ALA A 237 -4.49 21.05 5.78
CA ALA A 237 -4.85 22.43 5.42
C ALA A 237 -6.07 22.91 6.23
N ALA A 238 -7.13 22.10 6.29
CA ALA A 238 -8.33 22.43 7.06
C ALA A 238 -8.08 22.59 8.58
N THR A 239 -7.14 21.84 9.15
CA THR A 239 -6.75 21.99 10.57
C THR A 239 -5.86 23.21 10.79
N GLY A 240 -5.08 23.64 9.79
CA GLY A 240 -4.26 24.85 9.86
C GLY A 240 -5.03 26.17 9.67
N GLU A 241 -6.18 26.13 9.00
CA GLU A 241 -7.05 27.30 8.73
C GLU A 241 -8.16 27.53 9.78
N ALA A 242 -8.28 26.68 10.80
CA ALA A 242 -9.27 26.90 11.86
C ALA A 242 -9.03 28.29 12.49
N PRO A 243 -9.99 29.23 12.40
CA PRO A 243 -9.82 30.55 12.96
C PRO A 243 -9.57 30.41 14.45
N THR A 244 -8.46 30.96 14.94
CA THR A 244 -8.41 31.38 16.33
C THR A 244 -9.53 32.41 16.47
N THR A 245 -10.70 31.99 16.92
CA THR A 245 -11.70 32.90 17.46
C THR A 245 -11.11 33.53 18.70
N GLY A 246 -10.31 34.57 18.46
CA GLY A 246 -10.02 35.62 19.41
C GLY A 246 -11.31 36.36 19.69
N THR A 247 -11.95 35.97 20.78
CA THR A 247 -12.96 36.75 21.47
C THR A 247 -12.51 36.81 22.93
N GLY A 248 -12.18 37.95 23.53
CA GLY A 248 -12.17 39.32 23.03
C GLY A 248 -11.23 40.17 23.88
N THR A 249 -10.67 41.17 23.23
CA THR A 249 -9.97 42.30 23.81
C THR A 249 -10.84 42.99 24.87
N GLY A 250 -10.18 43.38 25.97
CA GLY A 250 -10.80 43.93 27.15
C GLY A 250 -11.60 45.21 26.91
N ARG A 251 -12.73 45.30 27.58
CA ARG A 251 -13.44 46.54 27.84
C ARG A 251 -13.13 46.93 29.29
N ARG A 252 -12.18 47.87 29.47
CA ARG A 252 -11.99 48.55 30.76
C ARG A 252 -13.22 49.43 31.00
N SER A 253 -13.94 49.19 32.09
CA SER A 253 -14.95 50.13 32.60
C SER A 253 -14.24 51.32 33.26
N PRO A 254 -14.62 52.57 32.98
CA PRO A 254 -14.21 53.69 33.81
C PRO A 254 -15.07 53.69 35.08
N ALA A 255 -14.43 53.81 36.24
CA ALA A 255 -15.09 54.02 37.52
C ALA A 255 -15.84 55.37 37.52
N PRO A 256 -17.05 55.47 38.08
CA PRO A 256 -17.67 56.76 38.33
C PRO A 256 -17.04 57.39 39.56
N VAL A 257 -16.54 58.61 39.38
CA VAL A 257 -16.26 59.55 40.47
C VAL A 257 -17.62 60.02 41.01
N ARG A 258 -17.96 59.61 42.23
CA ARG A 258 -18.63 60.41 43.28
C ARG A 258 -18.87 59.56 44.52
#